data_AF-A0A7G9ZBJ4-F1
#
_entry.id   AF-A0A7G9ZBJ4-F1
#
_cell.length_a   1.000
_cell.length_b   1.000
_cell.length_c   1.000
_cell.angle_alpha   90.00
_cell.angle_beta   90.00
_cell.angle_gamma   90.00
#
_symmetry.space_group_name_H-M   'P 1'
#
loop_
_entity.id
_entity.type
_entity.pdbx_description
1 polymer ?
#
loop_
_entity_poly.entity_id
_entity_poly.type
_entity_poly.pdbx_seq_one_letter_code
_entity_poly.pdbx_strand_id
1 'polypeptide(L)'
;MRDLSLIMCYDPSYLSELRLKYEKRKDTMLHFVGYDHDMGTAISHKTTILRKIFLEKKDPVQVVRETDHSPDAVGKYCQQFNTRKWCVENEMGKEQIQIVTGMKAHLIDEYLKIMEEHKAALPP
;
A
#
# COMPACT_ATOMS: atom_id res chain seq x y z
N MET A 1 3.46 -16.27 -7.16
CA MET A 1 4.66 -17.07 -7.49
C MET A 1 4.34 -18.47 -8.02
N ARG A 2 3.07 -18.80 -8.32
CA ARG A 2 2.67 -20.15 -8.73
C ARG A 2 3.22 -20.54 -10.11
N ASP A 3 3.25 -19.61 -11.05
CA ASP A 3 3.74 -19.91 -12.41
C ASP A 3 5.24 -20.20 -12.40
N LEU A 4 6.02 -19.38 -11.68
CA LEU A 4 7.45 -19.62 -11.46
C LEU A 4 7.71 -20.90 -10.68
N SER A 5 6.84 -21.25 -9.71
CA SER A 5 6.99 -22.47 -8.93
C SER A 5 6.81 -23.72 -9.80
N LEU A 6 5.90 -23.66 -10.79
CA LEU A 6 5.71 -24.72 -11.77
C LEU A 6 6.90 -24.86 -12.72
N ILE A 7 7.44 -23.74 -13.23
CA ILE A 7 8.58 -23.76 -14.16
C ILE A 7 9.86 -24.23 -13.47
N MET A 8 10.10 -23.76 -12.24
CA MET A 8 11.33 -24.05 -11.50
C MET A 8 11.24 -25.32 -10.66
N CYS A 9 10.06 -25.95 -10.55
CA CYS A 9 9.81 -27.09 -9.65
C CYS A 9 10.14 -26.79 -8.18
N TYR A 10 9.81 -25.59 -7.71
CA TYR A 10 9.98 -25.18 -6.30
C TYR A 10 8.63 -25.01 -5.61
N ASP A 11 8.65 -24.95 -4.27
CA ASP A 11 7.46 -24.57 -3.51
C ASP A 11 7.14 -23.07 -3.73
N PRO A 12 5.87 -22.70 -4.03
CA PRO A 12 5.48 -21.32 -4.27
C PRO A 12 5.65 -20.41 -3.04
N SER A 13 5.55 -20.96 -1.83
CA SER A 13 5.76 -20.20 -0.58
C SER A 13 7.25 -19.86 -0.43
N TYR A 14 8.13 -20.83 -0.68
CA TYR A 14 9.58 -20.61 -0.68
C TYR A 14 9.99 -19.53 -1.69
N LEU A 15 9.48 -19.59 -2.92
CA LEU A 15 9.75 -18.55 -3.92
C LEU A 15 9.21 -17.17 -3.52
N SER A 16 8.06 -17.13 -2.83
CA SER A 16 7.50 -15.88 -2.31
C SER A 16 8.37 -15.28 -1.20
N GLU A 17 8.91 -16.10 -0.32
CA GLU A 17 9.86 -15.67 0.71
C GLU A 17 11.18 -15.19 0.08
N LEU A 18 11.68 -15.91 -0.92
CA LEU A 18 12.89 -15.54 -1.64
C LEU A 18 12.72 -14.19 -2.38
N ARG A 19 11.55 -13.97 -2.99
CA ARG A 19 11.15 -12.68 -3.58
C ARG A 19 11.21 -11.56 -2.54
N LEU A 20 10.53 -11.72 -1.40
CA LEU A 20 10.51 -10.70 -0.34
C LEU A 20 11.93 -10.39 0.18
N LYS A 21 12.77 -11.41 0.35
CA LYS A 21 14.19 -11.26 0.73
C LYS A 21 14.97 -10.50 -0.34
N TYR A 22 14.71 -10.75 -1.61
CA TYR A 22 15.36 -10.03 -2.71
C TYR A 22 14.93 -8.56 -2.76
N GLU A 23 13.62 -8.30 -2.74
CA GLU A 23 13.04 -6.95 -2.76
C GLU A 23 13.60 -6.11 -1.60
N LYS A 24 13.63 -6.67 -0.39
CA LYS A 24 14.20 -6.00 0.79
C LYS A 24 15.69 -5.71 0.67
N ARG A 25 16.48 -6.60 0.05
CA ARG A 25 17.93 -6.42 -0.10
C ARG A 25 18.30 -5.40 -1.16
N LYS A 26 17.49 -5.29 -2.21
CA LYS A 26 17.77 -4.42 -3.37
C LYS A 26 16.95 -3.14 -3.37
N ASP A 27 16.08 -2.96 -2.37
CA ASP A 27 15.12 -1.87 -2.26
C ASP A 27 14.36 -1.65 -3.58
N THR A 28 13.98 -2.77 -4.19
CA THR A 28 13.30 -2.79 -5.49
C THR A 28 12.05 -3.64 -5.36
N MET A 29 11.06 -3.31 -6.17
CA MET A 29 9.83 -4.07 -6.28
C MET A 29 9.89 -4.94 -7.54
N LEU A 30 9.59 -6.23 -7.41
CA LEU A 30 9.52 -7.12 -8.57
C LEU A 30 8.09 -7.19 -9.09
N HIS A 31 7.92 -7.01 -10.39
CA HIS A 31 6.63 -7.17 -11.05
C HIS A 31 6.25 -8.66 -11.15
N PHE A 32 5.03 -8.99 -10.76
CA PHE A 32 4.42 -10.30 -10.93
C PHE A 32 2.90 -10.19 -10.89
N VAL A 33 2.18 -11.20 -11.37
CA VAL A 33 0.71 -11.23 -11.51
C VAL A 33 -0.03 -10.81 -10.23
N GLY A 34 0.44 -11.24 -9.05
CA GLY A 34 -0.18 -10.84 -7.78
C GLY A 34 0.04 -9.37 -7.45
N TYR A 35 1.17 -8.77 -7.83
CA TYR A 35 1.38 -7.34 -7.68
C TYR A 35 0.49 -6.54 -8.63
N ASP A 36 0.44 -6.92 -9.91
CA ASP A 36 -0.32 -6.20 -10.93
C ASP A 36 -1.83 -6.22 -10.64
N HIS A 37 -2.32 -7.30 -10.02
CA HIS A 37 -3.72 -7.44 -9.60
C HIS A 37 -3.98 -7.11 -8.13
N ASP A 38 -3.01 -6.52 -7.42
CA ASP A 38 -3.13 -6.12 -5.99
C ASP A 38 -3.60 -7.28 -5.07
N MET A 39 -3.00 -8.46 -5.28
CA MET A 39 -3.28 -9.71 -4.57
C MET A 39 -2.09 -10.21 -3.74
N GLY A 40 -2.40 -10.65 -2.51
CA GLY A 40 -1.47 -11.35 -1.63
C GLY A 40 -0.67 -10.43 -0.71
N THR A 41 0.60 -10.79 -0.47
CA THR A 41 1.50 -10.11 0.48
C THR A 41 2.44 -9.10 -0.17
N ALA A 42 2.28 -8.82 -1.47
CA ALA A 42 3.01 -7.70 -2.07
C ALA A 42 2.58 -6.39 -1.40
N ILE A 43 3.53 -5.45 -1.31
CA ILE A 43 3.21 -4.06 -0.94
C ILE A 43 2.06 -3.63 -1.84
N SER A 44 0.91 -3.33 -1.24
CA SER A 44 -0.28 -3.05 -2.03
C SER A 44 -0.01 -1.87 -2.96
N HIS A 45 -0.47 -1.97 -4.19
CA HIS A 45 -0.31 -0.91 -5.19
C HIS A 45 -0.83 0.43 -4.63
N LYS A 46 -1.89 0.33 -3.81
CA LYS A 46 -2.49 1.40 -3.03
C LYS A 46 -1.55 2.09 -2.04
N THR A 47 -0.78 1.35 -1.24
CA THR A 47 0.16 1.96 -0.27
C THR A 47 1.28 2.73 -0.97
N THR A 48 1.74 2.25 -2.13
CA THR A 48 2.74 2.95 -2.95
C THR A 48 2.20 4.26 -3.50
N ILE A 49 0.97 4.26 -4.04
CA ILE A 49 0.29 5.47 -4.52
C ILE A 49 0.17 6.50 -3.39
N LEU A 50 -0.28 6.07 -2.21
CA LEU A 50 -0.46 6.96 -1.06
C LEU A 50 0.85 7.55 -0.56
N ARG A 51 1.93 6.76 -0.53
CA ARG A 51 3.26 7.27 -0.18
C ARG A 51 3.74 8.34 -1.17
N LYS A 52 3.60 8.10 -2.48
CA LYS A 52 3.96 9.10 -3.50
C LYS A 52 3.18 10.42 -3.33
N ILE A 53 1.90 10.36 -3.01
CA ILE A 53 1.06 11.56 -2.88
C ILE A 53 1.32 12.29 -1.57
N PHE A 54 1.29 11.58 -0.44
CA PHE A 54 1.36 12.22 0.87
C PHE A 54 2.80 12.42 1.36
N LEU A 55 3.68 11.44 1.19
CA LEU A 55 5.07 11.52 1.68
C LEU A 55 5.97 12.26 0.68
N GLU A 56 5.91 11.92 -0.60
CA GLU A 56 6.72 12.58 -1.65
C GLU A 56 6.10 13.89 -2.15
N LYS A 57 4.87 14.23 -1.73
CA LYS A 57 4.11 15.44 -2.14
C LYS A 57 3.98 15.60 -3.67
N LYS A 58 3.95 14.50 -4.41
CA LYS A 58 3.76 14.51 -5.85
C LYS A 58 2.33 14.87 -6.22
N ASP A 59 2.17 15.51 -7.37
CA ASP A 59 0.86 15.80 -7.92
C ASP A 59 0.10 14.49 -8.25
N PRO A 60 -1.19 14.35 -7.91
CA PRO A 60 -1.96 13.15 -8.19
C PRO A 60 -2.00 12.77 -9.68
N VAL A 61 -1.98 13.74 -10.59
CA VAL A 61 -1.95 13.50 -12.05
C VAL A 61 -0.61 12.89 -12.46
N GLN A 62 0.49 13.30 -11.82
CA GLN A 62 1.80 12.67 -12.04
C GLN A 62 1.80 11.23 -11.51
N VAL A 63 1.22 11.00 -10.34
CA VAL A 63 1.17 9.64 -9.74
C VAL A 63 0.34 8.68 -10.60
N VAL A 64 -0.80 9.12 -11.14
CA VAL A 64 -1.61 8.35 -12.12
C VAL A 64 -0.74 7.83 -13.27
N ARG A 65 0.13 8.69 -13.83
CA ARG A 65 1.03 8.32 -14.93
C ARG A 65 2.15 7.38 -14.49
N GLU A 66 2.70 7.58 -13.30
CA GLU A 66 3.77 6.73 -12.76
C GLU A 66 3.29 5.34 -12.36
N THR A 67 2.04 5.20 -11.92
CA THR A 67 1.48 3.93 -11.39
C THR A 67 0.51 3.25 -12.35
N ASP A 68 0.37 3.75 -13.58
CA ASP A 68 -0.56 3.25 -14.60
C ASP A 68 -1.97 2.97 -14.04
N HIS A 69 -2.48 3.92 -13.26
CA HIS A 69 -3.77 3.83 -12.58
C HIS A 69 -4.78 4.80 -13.18
N SER A 70 -6.07 4.50 -13.04
CA SER A 70 -7.09 5.50 -13.40
C SER A 70 -7.11 6.66 -12.39
N PRO A 71 -7.37 7.90 -12.85
CA PRO A 71 -7.53 9.05 -11.95
C PRO A 71 -8.59 8.81 -10.87
N ASP A 72 -9.69 8.14 -11.22
CA ASP A 72 -10.75 7.77 -10.29
C ASP A 72 -10.27 6.82 -9.19
N ALA A 73 -9.40 5.85 -9.51
CA ALA A 73 -8.85 4.94 -8.51
C ALA A 73 -7.94 5.70 -7.53
N VAL A 74 -7.05 6.54 -8.04
CA VAL A 74 -6.18 7.39 -7.22
C VAL A 74 -6.98 8.34 -6.33
N GLY A 75 -8.03 8.97 -6.88
CA GLY A 75 -8.94 9.84 -6.14
C GLY A 75 -9.67 9.11 -5.02
N LYS A 76 -10.18 7.90 -5.28
CA LYS A 76 -10.79 7.03 -4.24
C LYS A 76 -9.79 6.72 -3.12
N TYR A 77 -8.54 6.44 -3.44
CA TYR A 77 -7.51 6.18 -2.43
C TYR A 77 -7.21 7.41 -1.58
N CYS A 78 -7.13 8.59 -2.19
CA CYS A 78 -6.92 9.85 -1.48
C CYS A 78 -8.10 10.18 -0.54
N GLN A 79 -9.33 10.09 -1.06
CA GLN A 79 -10.54 10.29 -0.26
C GLN A 79 -10.57 9.33 0.91
N GLN A 80 -10.27 8.06 0.65
CA GLN A 80 -10.19 7.06 1.67
C GLN A 80 -9.18 7.47 2.75
N PHE A 81 -7.93 7.76 2.39
CA PHE A 81 -6.91 8.20 3.33
C PHE A 81 -7.36 9.40 4.18
N ASN A 82 -7.97 10.42 3.56
CA ASN A 82 -8.47 11.61 4.26
C ASN A 82 -9.58 11.30 5.27
N THR A 83 -10.54 10.42 4.93
CA THR A 83 -11.57 9.99 5.88
C THR A 83 -10.94 9.33 7.12
N ARG A 84 -9.90 8.52 6.93
CA ARG A 84 -9.18 7.88 8.04
C ARG A 84 -8.40 8.89 8.87
N LYS A 85 -7.73 9.83 8.20
CA LYS A 85 -7.03 10.93 8.86
C LYS A 85 -7.98 11.71 9.76
N TRP A 86 -9.16 12.05 9.26
CA TRP A 86 -10.21 12.70 10.04
C TRP A 86 -10.63 11.87 11.26
N CYS A 87 -10.82 10.55 11.13
CA CYS A 87 -11.15 9.71 12.28
C CYS A 87 -10.07 9.72 13.37
N VAL A 88 -8.79 9.69 12.97
CA VAL A 88 -7.66 9.74 13.91
C VAL A 88 -7.56 11.10 14.58
N GLU A 89 -7.79 12.19 13.85
CA GLU A 89 -7.82 13.56 14.39
C GLU A 89 -8.98 13.76 15.38
N ASN A 90 -10.06 12.97 15.27
CA ASN A 90 -11.18 12.96 16.22
C ASN A 90 -11.01 11.92 17.33
N GLU A 91 -9.78 11.46 17.58
CA GLU A 91 -9.44 10.52 18.66
C GLU A 91 -10.23 9.21 18.64
N MET A 92 -10.70 8.78 17.46
CA MET A 92 -11.46 7.54 17.32
C MET A 92 -10.56 6.32 17.52
N GLY A 93 -11.02 5.38 18.35
CA GLY A 93 -10.33 4.11 18.55
C GLY A 93 -10.33 3.24 17.29
N LYS A 94 -9.37 2.30 17.17
CA LYS A 94 -9.25 1.40 16.01
C LYS A 94 -10.55 0.66 15.68
N GLU A 95 -11.28 0.21 16.69
CA GLU A 95 -12.56 -0.48 16.53
C GLU A 95 -13.64 0.43 15.93
N GLN A 96 -13.70 1.70 16.35
CA GLN A 96 -14.63 2.69 15.80
C GLN A 96 -14.27 3.03 14.35
N ILE A 97 -12.98 3.19 14.05
CA ILE A 97 -12.49 3.37 12.68
C ILE A 97 -12.90 2.16 11.82
N GLN A 98 -12.80 0.95 12.36
CA GLN A 98 -13.20 -0.27 11.66
C GLN A 98 -14.68 -0.27 11.32
N ILE A 99 -15.54 0.13 12.26
CA ILE A 99 -17.00 0.24 12.06
C ILE A 99 -17.34 1.30 11.01
N VAL A 100 -16.74 2.50 11.10
CA VAL A 100 -17.04 3.60 10.18
C VAL A 100 -16.51 3.36 8.77
N THR A 101 -15.34 2.74 8.65
CA THR A 101 -14.68 2.54 7.34
C THR A 101 -14.97 1.18 6.70
N GLY A 102 -15.51 0.22 7.46
CA GLY A 102 -15.77 -1.15 6.99
C GLY A 102 -14.51 -1.95 6.65
N MET A 103 -13.33 -1.50 7.07
CA MET A 103 -12.05 -2.12 6.71
C MET A 103 -11.66 -3.29 7.63
N LYS A 104 -10.69 -4.08 7.17
CA LYS A 104 -10.00 -5.05 8.04
C LYS A 104 -8.96 -4.34 8.91
N ALA A 105 -8.79 -4.80 10.15
CA ALA A 105 -7.87 -4.21 11.12
C ALA A 105 -6.42 -4.05 10.60
N HIS A 106 -5.87 -5.06 9.93
CA HIS A 106 -4.50 -5.00 9.40
C HIS A 106 -4.30 -3.86 8.39
N LEU A 107 -5.33 -3.48 7.63
CA LEU A 107 -5.24 -2.37 6.69
C LEU A 107 -5.15 -1.05 7.47
N ILE A 108 -5.98 -0.90 8.51
CA ILE A 108 -5.97 0.29 9.38
C ILE A 108 -4.58 0.51 9.98
N ASP A 109 -3.91 -0.56 10.43
CA ASP A 109 -2.54 -0.47 10.95
C ASP A 109 -1.54 0.04 9.90
N GLU A 110 -1.68 -0.42 8.65
CA GLU A 110 -0.85 0.05 7.54
C GLU A 110 -1.07 1.54 7.24
N TYR A 111 -2.32 2.02 7.31
CA TYR A 111 -2.65 3.45 7.17
C TYR A 111 -2.06 4.29 8.29
N LEU A 112 -2.21 3.84 9.54
CA LEU A 112 -1.68 4.54 10.71
C LEU A 112 -0.17 4.69 10.60
N LYS A 113 0.52 3.64 10.14
CA LYS A 113 1.97 3.69 9.91
C LYS A 113 2.35 4.74 8.85
N ILE A 114 1.64 4.80 7.72
CA ILE A 114 1.86 5.83 6.69
C ILE A 114 1.58 7.24 7.24
N MET A 115 0.57 7.39 8.09
CA MET A 115 0.26 8.67 8.73
C MET A 115 1.33 9.12 9.73
N GLU A 116 1.87 8.20 10.53
CA GLU A 116 3.01 8.48 11.41
C GLU A 116 4.25 8.88 10.61
N GLU A 117 4.58 8.14 9.55
CA GLU A 117 5.66 8.46 8.60
C GLU A 117 5.47 9.87 8.01
N HIS A 118 4.24 10.22 7.62
CA HIS A 118 3.89 11.56 7.12
C HIS A 118 4.02 12.65 8.17
N LYS A 119 3.56 12.42 9.41
CA LYS A 119 3.64 13.40 10.50
C LYS A 119 5.10 13.68 10.87
N ALA A 120 5.95 12.65 10.87
CA ALA A 120 7.39 12.79 11.10
C ALA A 120 8.11 13.56 9.97
N ALA A 121 7.57 13.55 8.76
CA ALA A 121 8.13 14.25 7.59
C ALA A 121 7.69 15.73 7.48
N LEU A 122 6.75 16.21 8.30
CA LEU A 122 6.44 17.64 8.39
C LEU A 122 7.45 18.34 9.32
N PRO A 123 8.02 19.51 8.94
CA PRO A 123 8.75 20.35 9.88
C PRO A 123 7.82 20.85 11.00
N PRO A 124 8.35 21.13 12.21
CA PRO A 124 7.59 21.59 13.36
C PRO A 124 6.87 22.91 13.13
#